data_AF-A0A139X5Z3-F1
#
_entry.id   AF-A0A139X5Z3-F1
#
_cell.length_a   1.000
_cell.length_b   1.000
_cell.length_c   1.000
_cell.angle_alpha   90.00
_cell.angle_beta   90.00
_cell.angle_gamma   90.00
#
_symmetry.space_group_name_H-M   'P 1'
#
loop_
_entity.id
_entity.type
_entity.pdbx_description
1 polymer ?
#
loop_
_entity_poly.entity_id
_entity_poly.type
_entity_poly.pdbx_seq_one_letter_code
_entity_poly.pdbx_strand_id
1 'polypeptide(L)'
;MSEKTIESYGKGFLVLLLPISFLIIFLVATWRIWLGVILLVLTLNVWQFYKWQQWSQQVNPMFHQLLKENQGRVTPVDLAMKGNFSGETARRYLESKAAEFGARAIDSEDGSKVYYFITASTLGSILDDSEPPKELPAERVAYQPLPIFAPPPPKPLLEEPEAELPPQPPQETPKKSLEKQLFFGSLIQSELAKRLNVYSSTVYKRRDDPDFPEWSRSKDPDGIAWKYSRKTKEFFPLEREEKS
;
A
#
# COMPACT_ATOMS: atom_id res chain seq x y z
N MET A 1 30.84 59.46 9.81
CA MET A 1 30.67 58.56 10.98
C MET A 1 30.99 57.08 10.68
N SER A 2 31.75 56.74 9.63
CA SER A 2 31.95 55.33 9.20
C SER A 2 33.28 54.69 9.65
N GLU A 3 34.20 55.47 10.22
CA GLU A 3 35.58 55.02 10.50
C GLU A 3 35.66 54.09 11.73
N LYS A 4 34.87 54.40 12.78
CA LYS A 4 34.88 53.64 14.04
C LYS A 4 34.31 52.22 13.92
N THR A 5 33.43 51.98 12.95
CA THR A 5 32.78 50.68 12.74
C THR A 5 33.72 49.68 12.05
N ILE A 6 34.61 50.14 11.17
CA ILE A 6 35.57 49.27 10.46
C ILE A 6 36.71 48.87 11.39
N GLU A 7 37.21 49.78 12.23
CA GLU A 7 38.25 49.46 13.22
C GLU A 7 37.76 48.47 14.30
N SER A 8 36.51 48.62 14.74
CA SER A 8 35.89 47.70 15.70
C SER A 8 35.63 46.32 15.09
N TYR A 9 35.20 46.25 13.83
CA TYR A 9 35.01 44.99 13.10
C TYR A 9 36.36 44.29 12.85
N GLY A 10 37.40 45.05 12.50
CA GLY A 10 38.76 44.54 12.31
C GLY A 10 39.36 43.97 13.60
N LYS A 11 39.23 44.66 14.74
CA LYS A 11 39.70 44.13 16.04
C LYS A 11 38.93 42.90 16.50
N GLY A 12 37.59 42.92 16.38
CA GLY A 12 36.76 41.76 16.74
C GLY A 12 37.09 40.54 15.88
N PHE A 13 37.29 40.75 14.57
CA PHE A 13 37.69 39.69 13.65
C PHE A 13 39.10 39.16 13.93
N LEU A 14 40.06 40.02 14.30
CA LEU A 14 41.42 39.60 14.66
C LEU A 14 41.43 38.76 15.96
N VAL A 15 40.63 39.16 16.95
CA VAL A 15 40.46 38.41 18.21
C VAL A 15 39.73 37.09 18.00
N LEU A 16 38.79 37.02 17.04
CA LEU A 16 38.10 35.79 16.66
C LEU A 16 38.96 34.86 15.78
N LEU A 17 39.79 35.42 14.89
CA LEU A 17 40.69 34.66 14.02
C LEU A 17 41.80 33.96 14.80
N LEU A 18 42.26 34.52 15.91
CA LEU A 18 43.34 33.94 16.70
C LEU A 18 43.02 32.54 17.25
N PRO A 19 41.88 32.30 17.94
CA PRO A 19 41.50 30.95 18.37
C PRO A 19 41.15 30.04 17.18
N ILE A 20 40.56 30.58 16.10
CA ILE A 20 40.23 29.81 14.89
C ILE A 20 41.52 29.35 14.17
N SER A 21 42.51 30.22 14.05
CA SER A 21 43.83 29.91 13.51
C SER A 21 44.52 28.82 14.33
N PHE A 22 44.49 28.94 15.67
CA PHE A 22 45.04 27.91 16.55
C PHE A 22 44.32 26.57 16.39
N LEU A 23 42.99 26.59 16.22
CA LEU A 23 42.17 25.42 15.93
C LEU A 23 42.54 24.78 14.58
N ILE A 24 42.73 25.59 13.53
CA ILE A 24 43.13 25.11 12.20
C ILE A 24 44.55 24.54 12.24
N ILE A 25 45.49 25.21 12.93
CA ILE A 25 46.86 24.70 13.10
C ILE A 25 46.83 23.39 13.88
N PHE A 26 46.02 23.27 14.94
CA PHE A 26 45.83 22.02 15.67
C PHE A 26 45.23 20.92 14.78
N LEU A 27 44.28 21.27 13.90
CA LEU A 27 43.66 20.36 12.94
C LEU A 27 44.65 19.87 11.88
N VAL A 28 45.46 20.77 11.34
CA VAL A 28 46.54 20.46 10.38
C VAL A 28 47.67 19.69 11.06
N ALA A 29 48.04 20.01 12.30
CA ALA A 29 49.05 19.27 13.06
C ALA A 29 48.58 17.85 13.38
N THR A 30 47.29 17.69 13.67
CA THR A 30 46.66 16.42 14.07
C THR A 30 46.04 15.68 12.88
N TRP A 31 46.32 16.11 11.64
CA TRP A 31 45.68 15.58 10.43
C TRP A 31 45.88 14.06 10.26
N ARG A 32 47.02 13.51 10.70
CA ARG A 32 47.30 12.07 10.65
C ARG A 32 46.36 11.26 11.56
N ILE A 33 46.03 11.81 12.73
CA ILE A 33 45.06 11.18 13.65
C ILE A 33 43.66 11.26 13.05
N TRP A 34 43.29 12.42 12.50
CA TRP A 34 42.02 12.58 11.78
C TRP A 34 41.88 11.63 10.59
N LEU A 35 42.95 11.43 9.80
CA LEU A 35 42.98 10.44 8.73
C LEU A 35 42.78 9.02 9.25
N GLY A 36 43.44 8.65 10.35
CA GLY A 36 43.24 7.35 10.99
C GLY A 36 41.80 7.14 11.47
N VAL A 37 41.21 8.16 12.10
CA VAL A 37 39.80 8.12 12.56
C VAL A 37 38.84 8.04 11.37
N ILE A 38 39.05 8.82 10.31
CA ILE A 38 38.23 8.79 9.10
C ILE A 38 38.30 7.40 8.44
N LEU A 39 39.50 6.83 8.31
CA LEU A 39 39.70 5.49 7.77
C LEU A 39 38.97 4.43 8.62
N LEU A 40 39.08 4.53 9.94
CA LEU A 40 38.39 3.65 10.88
C LEU A 40 36.86 3.77 10.70
N VAL A 41 36.33 4.99 10.66
CA VAL A 41 34.89 5.25 10.48
C VAL A 41 34.41 4.73 9.13
N LEU A 42 35.16 4.95 8.04
CA LEU A 42 34.85 4.41 6.71
C LEU A 42 34.77 2.89 6.75
N THR A 43 35.76 2.24 7.37
CA THR A 43 35.81 0.77 7.47
C THR A 43 34.63 0.23 8.27
N LEU A 44 34.32 0.85 9.41
CA LEU A 44 33.16 0.48 10.23
C LEU A 44 31.85 0.70 9.47
N ASN A 45 31.70 1.80 8.75
CA ASN A 45 30.48 2.09 7.99
C ASN A 45 30.26 1.07 6.87
N VAL A 46 31.30 0.75 6.09
CA VAL A 46 31.23 -0.29 5.04
C VAL A 46 30.86 -1.64 5.64
N TRP A 47 31.44 -2.00 6.79
CA TRP A 47 31.11 -3.24 7.48
C TRP A 47 29.65 -3.27 7.97
N GLN A 48 29.17 -2.18 8.57
CA GLN A 48 27.78 -2.06 9.01
C GLN A 48 26.81 -2.17 7.83
N PHE A 49 27.11 -1.50 6.72
CA PHE A 49 26.33 -1.58 5.50
C PHE A 49 26.33 -3.01 4.93
N TYR A 50 27.49 -3.66 4.90
CA TYR A 50 27.62 -5.03 4.42
C TYR A 50 26.84 -6.02 5.29
N LYS A 51 26.95 -5.90 6.62
CA LYS A 51 26.15 -6.70 7.56
C LYS A 51 24.65 -6.49 7.37
N TRP A 52 24.22 -5.24 7.19
CA TRP A 52 22.82 -4.92 6.91
C TRP A 52 22.35 -5.55 5.60
N GLN A 53 23.17 -5.48 4.56
CA GLN A 53 22.84 -6.05 3.25
C GLN A 53 22.73 -7.58 3.32
N GLN A 54 23.67 -8.26 3.99
CA GLN A 54 23.60 -9.71 4.19
C GLN A 54 22.38 -10.12 5.02
N TRP A 55 22.08 -9.39 6.10
CA TRP A 55 20.89 -9.62 6.90
C TRP A 55 19.60 -9.40 6.10
N SER A 56 19.53 -8.32 5.31
CA SER A 56 18.40 -8.02 4.43
C SER A 56 18.13 -9.16 3.43
N GLN A 57 19.17 -9.79 2.90
CA GLN A 57 19.04 -10.94 2.01
C GLN A 57 18.42 -12.15 2.72
N GLN A 58 18.78 -12.38 3.99
CA GLN A 58 18.22 -13.47 4.79
C GLN A 58 16.76 -13.22 5.21
N VAL A 59 16.36 -11.96 5.40
CA VAL A 59 14.98 -11.59 5.76
C VAL A 59 14.05 -11.54 4.54
N ASN A 60 14.58 -11.25 3.35
CA ASN A 60 13.83 -11.20 2.09
C ASN A 60 12.91 -12.42 1.86
N PRO A 61 13.37 -13.68 1.98
CA PRO A 61 12.50 -14.85 1.80
C PRO A 61 11.36 -14.90 2.83
N MET A 62 11.62 -14.54 4.09
CA MET A 62 10.58 -14.49 5.13
C MET A 62 9.55 -13.40 4.86
N PHE A 63 10.01 -12.23 4.42
CA PHE A 63 9.14 -11.14 3.99
C PHE A 63 8.24 -11.57 2.82
N HIS A 64 8.79 -12.21 1.79
CA HIS A 64 8.00 -12.71 0.67
C HIS A 64 7.00 -13.79 1.08
N GLN A 65 7.37 -14.62 2.05
CA GLN A 65 6.46 -15.62 2.61
C GLN A 65 5.29 -14.96 3.35
N LEU A 66 5.57 -13.95 4.19
CA LEU A 66 4.53 -13.16 4.85
C LEU A 66 3.64 -12.41 3.85
N LEU A 67 4.21 -11.91 2.75
CA LEU A 67 3.45 -11.29 1.67
C LEU A 67 2.44 -12.25 1.02
N LYS A 68 2.85 -13.52 0.82
CA LYS A 68 1.98 -14.56 0.26
C LYS A 68 0.91 -15.03 1.25
N GLU A 69 1.29 -15.24 2.51
CA GLU A 69 0.38 -15.72 3.56
C GLU A 69 -0.68 -14.68 3.93
N ASN A 70 -0.27 -13.40 4.08
CA ASN A 70 -1.13 -12.34 4.60
C ASN A 70 -1.68 -11.41 3.51
N GLN A 71 -1.69 -11.85 2.24
CA GLN A 71 -2.24 -11.10 1.09
C GLN A 71 -1.71 -9.64 1.02
N GLY A 72 -0.40 -9.46 1.23
CA GLY A 72 0.24 -8.13 1.18
C GLY A 72 0.22 -7.32 2.49
N ARG A 73 -0.42 -7.78 3.57
CA ARG A 73 -0.35 -7.14 4.89
C ARG A 73 0.86 -7.65 5.68
N VAL A 74 1.75 -6.76 6.11
CA VAL A 74 2.91 -7.15 6.95
C VAL A 74 3.02 -6.23 8.15
N THR A 75 3.19 -6.85 9.33
CA THR A 75 3.36 -6.15 10.60
C THR A 75 4.82 -6.31 11.06
N PRO A 76 5.46 -5.27 11.63
CA PRO A 76 6.83 -5.37 12.13
C PRO A 76 6.97 -6.43 13.22
N VAL A 77 5.92 -6.67 14.02
CA VAL A 77 5.90 -7.71 15.05
C VAL A 77 5.89 -9.11 14.43
N ASP A 78 5.09 -9.34 13.40
CA ASP A 78 4.98 -10.63 12.71
C ASP A 78 6.31 -10.98 12.01
N LEU A 79 6.92 -9.98 11.36
CA LEU A 79 8.24 -10.13 10.75
C LEU A 79 9.34 -10.39 11.80
N ALA A 80 9.29 -9.69 12.94
CA ALA A 80 10.23 -9.88 14.05
C ALA A 80 10.11 -11.26 14.70
N MET A 81 8.89 -11.73 14.93
CA MET A 81 8.63 -13.06 15.49
C MET A 81 9.10 -14.16 14.54
N LYS A 82 8.75 -14.05 13.24
CA LYS A 82 9.11 -15.06 12.23
C LYS A 82 10.62 -15.14 12.00
N GLY A 83 11.31 -14.00 12.06
CA GLY A 83 12.76 -13.93 11.86
C GLY A 83 13.61 -13.93 13.12
N ASN A 84 13.00 -14.02 14.31
CA ASN A 84 13.67 -13.97 15.61
C ASN A 84 14.63 -12.77 15.76
N PHE A 85 14.18 -11.57 15.37
CA PHE A 85 14.95 -10.32 15.52
C PHE A 85 14.15 -9.21 16.19
N SER A 86 14.82 -8.13 16.58
CA SER A 86 14.19 -6.99 17.23
C SER A 86 13.13 -6.33 16.33
N GLY A 87 12.01 -5.94 16.94
CA GLY A 87 10.92 -5.21 16.28
C GLY A 87 11.37 -3.88 15.66
N GLU A 88 12.40 -3.23 16.21
CA GLU A 88 12.94 -1.99 15.62
C GLU A 88 13.64 -2.25 14.27
N THR A 89 14.39 -3.35 14.19
CA THR A 89 15.07 -3.77 12.95
C THR A 89 14.05 -4.16 11.89
N ALA A 90 13.01 -4.89 12.31
CA ALA A 90 11.86 -5.25 11.46
C ALA A 90 11.17 -4.00 10.89
N ARG A 91 10.91 -3.01 11.75
CA ARG A 91 10.28 -1.75 11.37
C ARG A 91 11.13 -0.97 10.37
N ARG A 92 12.43 -0.81 10.63
CA ARG A 92 13.35 -0.14 9.68
C ARG A 92 13.37 -0.84 8.33
N TYR A 93 13.41 -2.17 8.32
CA TYR A 93 13.38 -2.96 7.10
C TYR A 93 12.06 -2.75 6.33
N LEU A 94 10.91 -2.85 7.00
CA LEU A 94 9.62 -2.62 6.38
C LEU A 94 9.45 -1.20 5.87
N GLU A 95 9.96 -0.20 6.56
CA GLU A 95 9.94 1.20 6.12
C GLU A 95 10.78 1.41 4.86
N SER A 96 11.99 0.82 4.80
CA SER A 96 12.80 0.83 3.57
C SER A 96 12.10 0.12 2.42
N LYS A 97 11.50 -1.05 2.67
CA LYS A 97 10.77 -1.81 1.65
C LYS A 97 9.48 -1.10 1.24
N ALA A 98 8.81 -0.43 2.16
CA ALA A 98 7.63 0.35 1.84
C ALA A 98 7.96 1.52 0.92
N ALA A 99 9.09 2.21 1.15
CA ALA A 99 9.56 3.26 0.26
C ALA A 99 9.93 2.71 -1.13
N GLU A 100 10.59 1.55 -1.20
CA GLU A 100 10.97 0.90 -2.46
C GLU A 100 9.76 0.42 -3.29
N PHE A 101 8.78 -0.20 -2.62
CA PHE A 101 7.63 -0.84 -3.27
C PHE A 101 6.35 0.03 -3.27
N GLY A 102 6.42 1.27 -2.76
CA GLY A 102 5.27 2.18 -2.68
C GLY A 102 4.18 1.69 -1.72
N ALA A 103 4.54 0.99 -0.65
CA ALA A 103 3.60 0.46 0.32
C ALA A 103 3.02 1.57 1.22
N ARG A 104 1.74 1.47 1.57
CA ARG A 104 1.08 2.41 2.49
C ARG A 104 1.25 1.91 3.92
N ALA A 105 1.90 2.72 4.76
CA ALA A 105 1.99 2.49 6.19
C ALA A 105 0.77 3.12 6.86
N ILE A 106 0.01 2.32 7.59
CA ILE A 106 -1.15 2.76 8.38
C ILE A 106 -0.79 2.52 9.85
N ASP A 107 -0.92 3.56 10.67
CA ASP A 107 -0.82 3.40 12.12
C ASP A 107 -2.12 2.74 12.61
N SER A 108 -2.02 1.52 13.14
CA SER A 108 -3.16 0.81 13.74
C SER A 108 -3.54 1.48 15.07
N GLU A 109 -4.81 1.39 15.46
CA GLU A 109 -5.35 2.01 16.69
C GLU A 109 -4.57 1.60 17.97
N ASP A 110 -3.97 0.40 17.97
CA ASP A 110 -3.07 -0.11 19.03
C ASP A 110 -1.64 0.48 19.01
N GLY A 111 -1.35 1.48 18.16
CA GLY A 111 -0.02 2.07 17.99
C GLY A 111 0.97 1.20 17.20
N SER A 112 0.52 0.06 16.65
CA SER A 112 1.34 -0.81 15.80
C SER A 112 1.24 -0.40 14.33
N LYS A 113 2.38 -0.19 13.65
CA LYS A 113 2.39 0.21 12.23
C LYS A 113 2.15 -1.00 11.34
N VAL A 114 1.11 -0.97 10.52
CA VAL A 114 0.80 -2.03 9.55
C VAL A 114 1.18 -1.54 8.15
N TYR A 115 1.96 -2.34 7.43
CA TYR A 115 2.42 -2.01 6.08
C TYR A 115 1.63 -2.83 5.05
N TYR A 116 1.02 -2.16 4.08
CA TYR A 116 0.25 -2.78 3.00
C TYR A 116 1.01 -2.69 1.67
N PHE A 117 1.43 -3.84 1.16
CA PHE A 117 2.17 -3.99 -0.09
C PHE A 117 1.24 -4.45 -1.21
N ILE A 118 1.25 -3.73 -2.34
CA ILE A 118 0.51 -4.11 -3.54
C ILE A 118 1.25 -5.28 -4.22
N THR A 119 0.65 -6.46 -4.18
CA THR A 119 1.17 -7.70 -4.78
C THR A 119 0.26 -8.21 -5.90
N ALA A 120 0.75 -9.11 -6.76
CA ALA A 120 -0.03 -9.63 -7.88
C ALA A 120 -1.34 -10.33 -7.46
N SER A 121 -1.42 -10.90 -6.25
CA SER A 121 -2.66 -11.45 -5.69
C SER A 121 -3.66 -10.36 -5.31
N THR A 122 -3.20 -9.26 -4.69
CA THR A 122 -4.06 -8.09 -4.39
C THR A 122 -4.48 -7.34 -5.65
N LEU A 123 -3.60 -7.27 -6.66
CA LEU A 123 -3.92 -6.64 -7.93
C LEU A 123 -4.86 -7.53 -8.76
N GLY A 124 -4.66 -8.85 -8.68
CA GLY A 124 -5.53 -9.86 -9.25
C GLY A 124 -6.95 -9.74 -8.71
N SER A 125 -7.16 -9.71 -7.39
CA SER A 125 -8.51 -9.55 -6.84
C SER A 125 -9.16 -8.22 -7.24
N ILE A 126 -8.40 -7.12 -7.33
CA ILE A 126 -8.94 -5.81 -7.76
C ILE A 126 -9.34 -5.82 -9.25
N LEU A 127 -8.62 -6.55 -10.10
CA LEU A 127 -8.84 -6.59 -11.54
C LEU A 127 -9.88 -7.66 -11.95
N ASP A 128 -9.90 -8.80 -11.25
CA ASP A 128 -10.82 -9.93 -11.44
C ASP A 128 -12.25 -9.58 -10.97
N ASP A 129 -12.39 -8.69 -9.97
CA ASP A 129 -13.68 -8.08 -9.58
C ASP A 129 -14.30 -7.15 -10.66
N SER A 130 -13.59 -6.91 -11.77
CA SER A 130 -14.07 -6.13 -12.92
C SER A 130 -14.47 -7.00 -14.12
N GLU A 131 -14.23 -8.31 -14.08
CA GLU A 131 -14.79 -9.25 -15.06
C GLU A 131 -16.04 -9.88 -14.42
N PRO A 132 -17.24 -9.76 -15.02
CA PRO A 132 -18.42 -10.47 -14.51
C PRO A 132 -18.08 -11.96 -14.42
N PRO A 133 -18.63 -12.72 -13.44
CA PRO A 133 -18.33 -14.14 -13.28
C PRO A 133 -18.49 -14.81 -14.64
N LYS A 134 -17.37 -15.08 -15.29
CA LYS A 134 -17.36 -15.86 -16.50
C LYS A 134 -17.63 -17.24 -15.96
N GLU A 135 -18.89 -17.67 -16.02
CA GLU A 135 -19.25 -19.07 -15.95
C GLU A 135 -18.21 -19.80 -16.80
N LEU A 136 -17.23 -20.38 -16.11
CA LEU A 136 -16.22 -21.22 -16.73
C LEU A 136 -17.04 -22.29 -17.42
N PRO A 137 -17.11 -22.32 -18.77
CA PRO A 137 -17.80 -23.38 -19.45
C PRO A 137 -17.11 -24.64 -18.98
N ALA A 138 -17.90 -25.50 -18.33
CA ALA A 138 -17.49 -26.80 -17.84
C ALA A 138 -16.43 -27.39 -18.78
N GLU A 139 -15.29 -27.68 -18.17
CA GLU A 139 -14.25 -28.58 -18.62
C GLU A 139 -14.68 -29.35 -19.87
N ARG A 140 -14.19 -28.92 -21.04
CA ARG A 140 -14.34 -29.66 -22.28
C ARG A 140 -13.60 -30.97 -22.10
N VAL A 141 -14.30 -31.98 -21.59
CA VAL A 141 -13.88 -33.36 -21.62
C VAL A 141 -13.72 -33.70 -23.10
N ALA A 142 -12.49 -33.94 -23.51
CA ALA A 142 -12.14 -34.35 -24.86
C ALA A 142 -12.81 -35.71 -25.15
N TYR A 143 -13.98 -35.69 -25.79
CA TYR A 143 -14.53 -36.87 -26.42
C TYR A 143 -13.86 -37.04 -27.78
N GLN A 144 -13.10 -38.12 -27.90
CA GLN A 144 -12.57 -38.63 -29.17
C GLN A 144 -13.70 -38.86 -30.17
N PRO A 145 -13.50 -38.59 -31.46
CA PRO A 145 -14.51 -38.85 -32.48
C PRO A 145 -14.44 -40.31 -32.91
N LEU A 146 -15.55 -41.04 -32.83
CA LEU A 146 -15.86 -42.10 -33.79
C LEU A 146 -17.21 -41.78 -34.46
N PRO A 147 -17.28 -41.90 -35.80
CA PRO A 147 -18.38 -41.40 -36.61
C PRO A 147 -19.52 -42.41 -36.64
N ILE A 148 -20.77 -41.95 -36.68
CA ILE A 148 -21.86 -42.58 -37.45
C ILE A 148 -23.02 -41.59 -37.55
N PHE A 149 -23.49 -41.46 -38.79
CA PHE A 149 -24.60 -40.69 -39.31
C PHE A 149 -25.90 -40.76 -38.51
N ALA A 150 -26.55 -39.61 -38.25
CA ALA A 150 -27.98 -39.37 -38.52
C ALA A 150 -28.39 -37.90 -38.20
N PRO A 151 -29.12 -37.19 -39.10
CA PRO A 151 -29.80 -35.93 -38.80
C PRO A 151 -31.14 -36.16 -38.04
N PRO A 152 -31.76 -35.11 -37.46
CA PRO A 152 -32.49 -35.17 -36.19
C PRO A 152 -33.98 -35.51 -36.32
N PRO A 153 -34.65 -35.97 -35.25
CA PRO A 153 -36.09 -35.82 -35.09
C PRO A 153 -36.42 -34.62 -34.17
N PRO A 154 -37.39 -33.77 -34.55
CA PRO A 154 -37.90 -32.72 -33.67
C PRO A 154 -39.13 -33.17 -32.85
N LYS A 155 -39.33 -32.47 -31.72
CA LYS A 155 -40.54 -32.33 -30.87
C LYS A 155 -40.58 -33.23 -29.63
N PRO A 156 -41.36 -32.89 -28.57
CA PRO A 156 -42.01 -31.61 -28.24
C PRO A 156 -41.75 -31.14 -26.78
N LEU A 157 -42.10 -29.87 -26.54
CA LEU A 157 -42.34 -29.23 -25.25
C LEU A 157 -43.16 -30.16 -24.32
N LEU A 158 -42.56 -30.59 -23.21
CA LEU A 158 -43.25 -31.17 -22.06
C LEU A 158 -42.74 -30.42 -20.83
N GLU A 159 -43.64 -29.60 -20.32
CA GLU A 159 -43.61 -28.99 -18.99
C GLU A 159 -43.76 -30.07 -17.91
N GLU A 160 -43.51 -29.67 -16.66
CA GLU A 160 -43.84 -30.38 -15.39
C GLU A 160 -42.68 -31.18 -14.75
N PRO A 161 -42.57 -31.30 -13.41
CA PRO A 161 -42.95 -30.42 -12.29
C PRO A 161 -41.81 -30.17 -11.26
N GLU A 162 -42.11 -29.26 -10.35
CA GLU A 162 -41.49 -29.03 -9.03
C GLU A 162 -41.46 -30.29 -8.12
N ALA A 163 -40.40 -30.38 -7.27
CA ALA A 163 -40.11 -31.29 -6.13
C ALA A 163 -38.87 -32.19 -6.35
N GLU A 164 -37.86 -32.34 -5.48
CA GLU A 164 -37.60 -31.84 -4.12
C GLU A 164 -36.16 -32.30 -3.67
N LEU A 165 -35.48 -31.48 -2.84
CA LEU A 165 -34.27 -31.68 -1.99
C LEU A 165 -32.85 -31.74 -2.64
N PRO A 166 -31.75 -31.33 -1.93
CA PRO A 166 -31.56 -31.23 -0.47
C PRO A 166 -30.94 -29.90 0.08
N PRO A 167 -30.96 -29.69 1.42
CA PRO A 167 -30.49 -28.46 2.08
C PRO A 167 -28.96 -28.41 2.20
N GLN A 168 -28.35 -27.28 1.80
CA GLN A 168 -26.95 -26.94 2.05
C GLN A 168 -26.79 -25.44 2.36
N PRO A 169 -25.75 -25.08 3.14
CA PRO A 169 -25.82 -24.29 4.38
C PRO A 169 -25.90 -22.76 4.18
N PRO A 170 -26.18 -21.99 5.25
CA PRO A 170 -26.20 -20.53 5.21
C PRO A 170 -24.90 -20.00 4.62
N GLN A 171 -24.97 -19.41 3.42
CA GLN A 171 -23.87 -18.62 2.91
C GLN A 171 -23.79 -17.34 3.75
N GLU A 172 -22.90 -17.36 4.73
CA GLU A 172 -22.37 -16.15 5.35
C GLU A 172 -21.75 -15.28 4.25
N THR A 173 -22.51 -14.24 3.91
CA THR A 173 -22.16 -13.23 2.92
C THR A 173 -20.83 -12.53 3.29
N PRO A 174 -20.01 -12.14 2.29
CA PRO A 174 -18.63 -11.68 2.43
C PRO A 174 -18.52 -10.23 2.96
N LYS A 175 -19.23 -9.89 4.03
CA LYS A 175 -19.22 -8.55 4.63
C LYS A 175 -17.84 -8.14 5.18
N LYS A 176 -17.03 -9.10 5.63
CA LYS A 176 -15.71 -8.83 6.26
C LYS A 176 -14.62 -8.34 5.30
N SER A 177 -14.72 -8.61 3.99
CA SER A 177 -13.73 -8.11 3.02
C SER A 177 -14.00 -6.65 2.67
N LEU A 178 -15.28 -6.28 2.60
CA LEU A 178 -15.71 -4.92 2.26
C LEU A 178 -15.36 -3.93 3.39
N GLU A 179 -15.53 -4.32 4.65
CA GLU A 179 -15.16 -3.51 5.82
C GLU A 179 -13.65 -3.25 5.93
N LYS A 180 -12.81 -4.20 5.51
CA LYS A 180 -11.35 -3.99 5.44
C LYS A 180 -10.92 -3.09 4.28
N GLN A 181 -11.70 -3.04 3.20
CA GLN A 181 -11.52 -2.09 2.09
C GLN A 181 -12.06 -0.69 2.43
N LEU A 182 -13.07 -0.60 3.30
CA LEU A 182 -13.61 0.65 3.84
C LEU A 182 -12.62 1.39 4.78
N PHE A 183 -11.59 0.71 5.29
CA PHE A 183 -10.57 1.28 6.18
C PHE A 183 -9.59 2.25 5.49
N PHE A 184 -9.64 2.39 4.15
CA PHE A 184 -8.69 3.24 3.41
C PHE A 184 -9.08 4.71 3.32
N GLY A 185 -10.27 5.11 3.79
CA GLY A 185 -10.77 6.49 3.69
C GLY A 185 -10.88 7.01 2.25
N SER A 186 -10.67 6.13 1.27
CA SER A 186 -10.63 6.42 -0.16
C SER A 186 -11.17 5.21 -0.90
N LEU A 187 -12.28 5.37 -1.62
CA LEU A 187 -12.87 4.32 -2.44
C LEU A 187 -12.37 4.44 -3.87
N ILE A 188 -12.07 3.31 -4.50
CA ILE A 188 -11.86 3.30 -5.95
C ILE A 188 -13.20 3.38 -6.69
N GLN A 189 -13.15 3.71 -7.99
CA GLN A 189 -14.35 3.93 -8.80
C GLN A 189 -15.32 2.73 -8.81
N SER A 190 -14.81 1.51 -8.86
CA SER A 190 -15.62 0.29 -8.83
C SER A 190 -16.28 0.08 -7.46
N GLU A 191 -15.61 0.42 -6.37
CA GLU A 191 -16.15 0.32 -5.00
C GLU A 191 -17.24 1.36 -4.75
N LEU A 192 -16.99 2.62 -5.12
CA LEU A 192 -18.01 3.66 -5.01
C LEU A 192 -19.23 3.29 -5.86
N ALA A 193 -19.01 2.73 -7.05
CA ALA A 193 -20.09 2.26 -7.91
C ALA A 193 -20.91 1.12 -7.27
N LYS A 194 -20.23 0.12 -6.67
CA LYS A 194 -20.88 -0.95 -5.89
C LYS A 194 -21.70 -0.37 -4.72
N ARG A 195 -21.14 0.59 -3.97
CA ARG A 195 -21.77 1.22 -2.81
C ARG A 195 -23.00 2.06 -3.18
N LEU A 196 -22.92 2.83 -4.25
CA LEU A 196 -24.03 3.64 -4.77
C LEU A 196 -25.04 2.82 -5.59
N ASN A 197 -24.80 1.50 -5.75
CA ASN A 197 -25.58 0.58 -6.59
C ASN A 197 -25.75 1.08 -8.05
N VAL A 198 -24.65 1.52 -8.65
CA VAL A 198 -24.57 2.05 -10.02
C VAL A 198 -23.41 1.42 -10.79
N TYR A 199 -23.40 1.55 -12.11
CA TYR A 199 -22.27 1.12 -12.92
C TYR A 199 -21.06 2.04 -12.75
N SER A 200 -19.85 1.46 -12.74
CA SER A 200 -18.58 2.19 -12.66
C SER A 200 -18.43 3.26 -13.74
N SER A 201 -18.98 3.04 -14.93
CA SER A 201 -19.00 4.02 -16.03
C SER A 201 -19.83 5.26 -15.72
N THR A 202 -20.87 5.14 -14.89
CA THR A 202 -21.71 6.27 -14.47
C THR A 202 -20.93 7.16 -13.50
N VAL A 203 -20.24 6.55 -12.55
CA VAL A 203 -19.35 7.27 -11.62
C VAL A 203 -18.19 7.94 -12.37
N TYR A 204 -17.56 7.24 -13.34
CA TYR A 204 -16.49 7.81 -14.17
C TYR A 204 -16.91 9.10 -14.86
N LYS A 205 -18.08 9.09 -15.49
CA LYS A 205 -18.60 10.21 -16.28
C LYS A 205 -18.94 11.40 -15.40
N ARG A 206 -19.48 11.15 -14.21
CA ARG A 206 -19.99 12.19 -13.31
C ARG A 206 -18.98 12.69 -12.28
N ARG A 207 -17.84 12.02 -12.10
CA ARG A 207 -16.84 12.39 -11.06
C ARG A 207 -16.31 13.81 -11.18
N ASP A 208 -16.36 14.37 -12.39
CA ASP A 208 -15.89 15.71 -12.74
C ASP A 208 -17.05 16.74 -12.74
N ASP A 209 -18.29 16.29 -12.47
CA ASP A 209 -19.46 17.17 -12.36
C ASP A 209 -19.42 17.95 -11.02
N PRO A 210 -19.83 19.23 -11.00
CA PRO A 210 -19.90 20.02 -9.77
C PRO A 210 -20.93 19.46 -8.77
N ASP A 211 -21.99 18.82 -9.25
CA ASP A 211 -23.07 18.23 -8.44
C ASP A 211 -22.77 16.80 -7.96
N PHE A 212 -21.58 16.27 -8.28
CA PHE A 212 -21.18 14.90 -7.95
C PHE A 212 -21.29 14.57 -6.45
N PRO A 213 -20.84 15.44 -5.51
CA PRO A 213 -20.94 15.14 -4.09
C PRO A 213 -22.37 15.06 -3.57
N GLU A 214 -23.28 15.84 -4.15
CA GLU A 214 -24.70 15.81 -3.78
C GLU A 214 -25.39 14.57 -4.33
N TRP A 215 -25.06 14.21 -5.57
CA TRP A 215 -25.56 13.01 -6.23
C TRP A 215 -25.11 11.75 -5.49
N SER A 216 -23.83 11.66 -5.11
CA SER A 216 -23.32 10.52 -4.36
C SER A 216 -24.00 10.43 -2.99
N ARG A 217 -24.20 11.55 -2.29
CA ARG A 217 -24.91 11.62 -1.00
C ARG A 217 -26.33 11.07 -1.10
N SER A 218 -27.04 11.35 -2.19
CA SER A 218 -28.41 10.84 -2.40
C SER A 218 -28.48 9.34 -2.69
N LYS A 219 -27.39 8.74 -3.16
CA LYS A 219 -27.33 7.33 -3.56
C LYS A 219 -26.62 6.45 -2.54
N ASP A 220 -25.86 7.06 -1.64
CA ASP A 220 -25.11 6.38 -0.60
C ASP A 220 -26.02 5.93 0.55
N PRO A 221 -25.97 4.66 0.98
CA PRO A 221 -26.75 4.15 2.11
C PRO A 221 -26.50 4.92 3.42
N ASP A 222 -25.28 5.45 3.61
CA ASP A 222 -24.89 6.18 4.81
C ASP A 222 -24.99 7.72 4.61
N GLY A 223 -25.48 8.17 3.46
CA GLY A 223 -25.63 9.60 3.15
C GLY A 223 -24.31 10.37 3.09
N ILE A 224 -23.22 9.72 2.64
CA ILE A 224 -21.90 10.32 2.53
C ILE A 224 -21.73 11.02 1.17
N ALA A 225 -21.27 12.27 1.19
CA ALA A 225 -20.86 12.99 -0.01
C ALA A 225 -19.44 12.58 -0.41
N TRP A 226 -19.20 12.26 -1.68
CA TRP A 226 -17.93 11.75 -2.17
C TRP A 226 -17.30 12.76 -3.13
N LYS A 227 -15.98 12.94 -3.06
CA LYS A 227 -15.21 13.81 -3.96
C LYS A 227 -14.10 13.04 -4.65
N TYR A 228 -13.98 13.24 -5.97
CA TYR A 228 -12.91 12.65 -6.75
C TYR A 228 -11.60 13.42 -6.63
N SER A 229 -10.50 12.70 -6.37
CA SER A 229 -9.14 13.24 -6.42
C SER A 229 -8.42 12.76 -7.68
N ARG A 230 -8.12 13.68 -8.61
CA ARG A 230 -7.32 13.36 -9.81
C ARG A 230 -5.90 12.91 -9.48
N LYS A 231 -5.35 13.30 -8.32
CA LYS A 231 -3.98 12.99 -7.91
C LYS A 231 -3.81 11.51 -7.55
N THR A 232 -4.79 10.92 -6.88
CA THR A 232 -4.75 9.50 -6.45
C THR A 232 -5.70 8.61 -7.25
N LYS A 233 -6.56 9.19 -8.09
CA LYS A 233 -7.64 8.52 -8.83
C LYS A 233 -8.65 7.80 -7.94
N GLU A 234 -8.83 8.29 -6.72
CA GLU A 234 -9.73 7.73 -5.71
C GLU A 234 -10.80 8.75 -5.28
N PHE A 235 -11.84 8.26 -4.62
CA PHE A 235 -12.97 9.02 -4.08
C PHE A 235 -12.86 9.12 -2.57
N PHE A 236 -12.87 10.33 -2.04
CA PHE A 236 -12.76 10.60 -0.61
C PHE A 236 -14.11 11.03 -0.05
N PRO A 237 -14.47 10.61 1.18
CA PRO A 237 -15.65 11.11 1.86
C PRO A 237 -15.43 12.57 2.25
N LEU A 238 -16.38 13.43 1.90
CA LEU A 238 -16.51 14.76 2.46
C LEU A 238 -17.29 14.59 3.77
N GLU A 239 -16.55 14.48 4.88
CA GLU A 239 -17.16 14.54 6.20
C GLU A 239 -18.01 15.81 6.32
N ARG A 240 -19.24 15.62 6.79
CA ARG A 240 -20.13 16.71 7.13
C ARG A 240 -19.43 17.50 8.23
N GLU A 241 -19.04 18.74 7.98
CA GLU A 241 -18.79 19.68 9.07
C GLU A 241 -20.09 19.73 9.88
N GLU A 242 -20.14 18.96 10.97
CA GLU A 242 -21.08 19.24 12.04
C GLU A 242 -20.68 20.61 12.59
N LYS A 243 -21.42 21.63 12.13
CA LYS A 243 -21.66 22.82 12.93
C LYS A 243 -22.06 22.37 14.33
N SER A 244 -21.13 22.52 15.28
CA SER A 244 -21.48 22.76 16.67
C SER A 244 -21.49 24.25 16.96
#